data_AF-A0A321LHU8-F1
#
_entry.id   AF-A0A321LHU8-F1
#
_cell.length_a   1.000
_cell.length_b   1.000
_cell.length_c   1.000
_cell.angle_alpha   90.00
_cell.angle_beta   90.00
_cell.angle_gamma   90.00
#
_symmetry.space_group_name_H-M   'P 1'
#
loop_
_entity.id
_entity.type
_entity.pdbx_description
1 polymer ?
#
loop_
_entity_poly.entity_id
_entity_poly.type
_entity_poly.pdbx_seq_one_letter_code
_entity_poly.pdbx_strand_id
1 'polypeptide(L)'
;MTANSGIETSASGQGSGSAPRTEGQEPQSASEKYMAALWSEIIGLEQVTLSNKFLDIGGNSLTLNIILNRIEAEKGVSLEAQSFFDPDNSSLFDLAKELDVLLQNKQDQAQ
;
A
#
# COMPACT_ATOMS: atom_id res chain seq x y z
N MET A 1 -38.92 8.71 43.80
CA MET A 1 -38.97 8.95 42.35
C MET A 1 -39.10 10.44 42.10
N THR A 2 -38.00 11.13 41.79
CA THR A 2 -37.92 12.35 40.96
C THR A 2 -36.48 12.87 40.94
N ALA A 3 -36.09 13.33 39.75
CA ALA A 3 -34.95 14.17 39.37
C ALA A 3 -33.57 13.50 39.26
N ASN A 4 -33.14 13.29 38.02
CA ASN A 4 -32.23 14.29 37.44
C ASN A 4 -32.39 14.35 35.91
N SER A 5 -33.01 15.43 35.44
CA SER A 5 -32.94 15.88 34.05
C SER A 5 -31.90 16.99 33.99
N GLY A 6 -30.98 16.87 33.05
CA GLY A 6 -29.96 17.87 32.78
C GLY A 6 -28.60 17.21 32.72
N ILE A 7 -28.16 16.87 31.51
CA ILE A 7 -27.10 17.60 30.82
C ILE A 7 -27.29 17.30 29.33
N GLU A 8 -27.77 18.28 28.58
CA GLU A 8 -27.51 18.36 27.15
C GLU A 8 -26.08 18.86 26.99
N THR A 9 -25.23 18.11 26.29
CA THR A 9 -24.00 18.62 25.71
C THR A 9 -23.86 17.99 24.34
N SER A 10 -24.29 18.79 23.36
CA SER A 10 -24.00 18.64 21.94
C SER A 10 -22.56 19.08 21.64
N ALA A 11 -22.02 18.49 20.55
CA ALA A 11 -20.70 18.72 19.92
C ALA A 11 -19.54 17.98 20.61
N SER A 12 -18.72 17.14 19.96
CA SER A 12 -18.19 17.15 18.58
C SER A 12 -17.65 15.74 18.25
N GLY A 13 -17.59 15.24 17.02
CA GLY A 13 -17.94 15.81 15.73
C GLY A 13 -18.25 14.67 14.77
N GLN A 14 -19.39 14.80 14.11
CA GLN A 14 -19.64 14.12 12.84
C GLN A 14 -18.63 14.69 11.84
N GLY A 15 -17.57 13.94 11.58
CA GLY A 15 -16.76 14.12 10.39
C GLY A 15 -17.59 13.68 9.19
N SER A 16 -18.45 14.59 8.72
CA SER A 16 -19.07 14.51 7.41
C SER A 16 -17.96 14.70 6.38
N GLY A 17 -17.27 13.62 6.05
CA GLY A 17 -16.42 13.50 4.87
C GLY A 17 -17.17 12.68 3.84
N SER A 18 -17.96 13.33 2.99
CA SER A 18 -18.37 12.75 1.71
C SER A 18 -17.12 12.68 0.82
N ALA A 19 -16.23 11.72 1.06
CA ALA A 19 -15.23 11.30 0.10
C ALA A 19 -15.84 10.13 -0.70
N PRO A 20 -15.62 10.04 -2.02
CA PRO A 20 -16.00 8.84 -2.76
C PRO A 20 -15.38 7.62 -2.06
N ARG A 21 -16.21 6.60 -1.81
CA ARG A 21 -15.79 5.26 -1.37
C ARG A 21 -14.90 4.64 -2.44
N THR A 22 -13.63 4.98 -2.42
CA THR A 22 -12.57 4.05 -2.79
C THR A 22 -11.92 3.67 -1.48
N GLU A 23 -12.52 2.66 -0.85
CA GLU A 23 -12.08 2.03 0.38
C GLU A 23 -10.64 1.53 0.16
N GLY A 24 -9.67 2.35 0.55
CA GLY A 24 -8.25 2.01 0.50
C GLY A 24 -7.99 0.88 1.48
N GLN A 25 -7.98 -0.34 0.96
CA GLN A 25 -7.72 -1.52 1.76
C GLN A 25 -6.29 -1.46 2.31
N GLU A 26 -6.16 -1.64 3.63
CA GLU A 26 -4.86 -1.64 4.27
C GLU A 26 -4.09 -2.92 3.91
N PRO A 27 -2.75 -2.84 3.73
CA PRO A 27 -1.94 -4.01 3.45
C PRO A 27 -2.06 -5.04 4.59
N GLN A 28 -2.51 -6.25 4.27
CA GLN A 28 -2.76 -7.32 5.25
C GLN A 28 -1.59 -8.31 5.30
N SER A 29 -1.07 -8.69 4.14
CA SER A 29 0.04 -9.63 3.96
C SER A 29 1.40 -9.00 4.26
N ALA A 30 2.39 -9.84 4.56
CA ALA A 30 3.76 -9.40 4.83
C ALA A 30 4.38 -8.69 3.61
N SER A 31 4.17 -9.24 2.41
CA SER A 31 4.66 -8.68 1.14
C SER A 31 4.01 -7.31 0.86
N GLU A 32 2.72 -7.16 1.13
CA GLU A 32 1.98 -5.91 0.97
C GLU A 32 2.46 -4.84 1.95
N LYS A 33 2.61 -5.18 3.24
CA LYS A 33 3.10 -4.24 4.27
C LYS A 33 4.52 -3.77 3.97
N TYR A 34 5.36 -4.70 3.52
CA TYR A 34 6.72 -4.39 3.11
C TYR A 34 6.73 -3.44 1.90
N MET A 35 5.92 -3.71 0.87
CA MET A 35 5.80 -2.84 -0.29
C MET A 35 5.28 -1.45 0.11
N ALA A 36 4.26 -1.39 0.96
CA ALA A 36 3.67 -0.14 1.42
C ALA A 36 4.67 0.71 2.22
N ALA A 37 5.43 0.07 3.11
CA ALA A 37 6.51 0.73 3.86
C ALA A 37 7.60 1.27 2.92
N LEU A 38 8.03 0.48 1.93
CA LEU A 38 9.01 0.92 0.94
C LEU A 38 8.53 2.12 0.12
N TRP A 39 7.29 2.07 -0.34
CA TRP A 39 6.69 3.15 -1.13
C TRP A 39 6.56 4.41 -0.28
N SER A 40 6.12 4.27 0.97
CA SER A 40 6.08 5.38 1.93
C SER A 40 7.46 5.99 2.16
N GLU A 41 8.51 5.19 2.34
CA GLU A 41 9.88 5.66 2.56
C GLU A 41 10.48 6.36 1.33
N ILE A 42 10.25 5.81 0.13
CA ILE A 42 10.88 6.28 -1.11
C ILE A 42 10.11 7.45 -1.75
N ILE A 43 8.78 7.38 -1.73
CA ILE A 43 7.89 8.39 -2.33
C ILE A 43 7.55 9.49 -1.30
N GLY A 44 7.66 9.19 0.00
CA GLY A 44 7.43 10.16 1.08
C GLY A 44 5.95 10.35 1.44
N LEU A 45 5.18 9.27 1.42
CA LEU A 45 3.73 9.31 1.68
C LEU A 45 3.39 8.88 3.10
N GLU A 46 2.43 9.55 3.74
CA GLU A 46 1.98 9.22 5.10
C GLU A 46 1.25 7.87 5.16
N GLN A 47 0.48 7.53 4.12
CA GLN A 47 -0.27 6.29 4.06
C GLN A 47 -0.36 5.77 2.62
N VAL A 48 0.02 4.51 2.43
CA VAL A 48 -0.10 3.80 1.15
C VAL A 48 -1.09 2.64 1.32
N THR A 49 -2.07 2.59 0.45
CA THR A 49 -3.15 1.60 0.42
C THR A 49 -2.95 0.62 -0.73
N LEU A 50 -3.60 -0.54 -0.68
CA LEU A 50 -3.52 -1.57 -1.72
C LEU A 50 -3.98 -1.06 -3.10
N SER A 51 -4.93 -0.13 -3.15
CA SER A 51 -5.46 0.45 -4.38
C SER A 51 -4.61 1.59 -4.94
N ASN A 52 -3.56 2.01 -4.22
CA ASN A 52 -2.68 3.05 -4.73
C ASN A 52 -1.83 2.50 -5.87
N LYS A 53 -1.92 3.15 -7.03
CA LYS A 53 -1.05 2.87 -8.16
C LYS A 53 0.25 3.63 -8.02
N PHE A 54 1.33 3.00 -8.45
CA PHE A 54 2.67 3.58 -8.38
C PHE A 54 2.73 4.98 -9.04
N LEU A 55 2.17 5.11 -10.24
CA LEU A 55 2.17 6.38 -10.98
C LEU A 55 1.28 7.45 -10.34
N ASP A 56 0.12 7.05 -9.79
CA ASP A 56 -0.85 7.98 -9.19
C ASP A 56 -0.30 8.68 -7.94
N ILE A 57 0.56 7.99 -7.19
CA ILE A 57 1.15 8.51 -5.96
C ILE A 57 2.47 9.24 -6.18
N GLY A 58 2.92 9.41 -7.43
CA GLY A 58 4.17 10.11 -7.78
C GLY A 58 5.36 9.19 -8.07
N GLY A 59 5.13 7.90 -8.28
CA GLY A 59 6.12 6.95 -8.75
C GLY A 59 6.67 7.32 -10.13
N ASN A 60 7.98 7.18 -10.31
CA ASN A 60 8.69 7.49 -11.54
C ASN A 60 9.84 6.50 -11.76
N SER A 61 10.56 6.62 -12.87
CA SER A 61 11.65 5.71 -13.21
C SER A 61 12.81 5.72 -12.21
N LEU A 62 13.04 6.83 -11.49
CA LEU A 62 14.08 6.90 -10.46
C LEU A 62 13.64 6.14 -9.21
N THR A 63 12.46 6.44 -8.67
CA THR A 63 11.92 5.74 -7.49
C THR A 63 11.68 4.26 -7.77
N LEU A 64 11.29 3.92 -9.00
CA LEU A 64 11.18 2.54 -9.47
C LEU A 64 12.51 1.80 -9.35
N ASN A 65 13.59 2.37 -9.91
CA ASN A 65 14.90 1.75 -9.80
C ASN A 65 15.33 1.57 -8.34
N ILE A 66 15.05 2.54 -7.46
CA ILE A 66 15.37 2.43 -6.03
C ILE A 66 14.59 1.28 -5.38
N ILE A 67 13.29 1.17 -5.66
CA ILE A 67 12.44 0.07 -5.18
C ILE A 67 12.97 -1.27 -5.66
N LEU A 68 13.24 -1.43 -6.96
CA LEU A 68 13.74 -2.67 -7.54
C LEU A 68 15.05 -3.11 -6.89
N ASN A 69 16.02 -2.20 -6.79
CA ASN A 69 17.31 -2.49 -6.15
C ASN A 69 17.13 -2.90 -4.69
N ARG A 70 16.20 -2.28 -3.95
CA ARG A 70 15.96 -2.63 -2.56
C ARG A 70 15.29 -3.99 -2.41
N ILE A 71 14.28 -4.29 -3.22
CA ILE A 71 13.63 -5.61 -3.23
C ILE A 71 14.67 -6.68 -3.56
N GLU A 72 15.51 -6.45 -4.57
CA GLU A 72 16.57 -7.38 -4.93
C GLU A 72 17.60 -7.57 -3.81
N ALA A 73 18.02 -6.50 -3.14
CA ALA A 73 18.96 -6.60 -2.03
C ALA A 73 18.38 -7.33 -0.79
N GLU A 74 17.11 -7.09 -0.45
CA GLU A 74 16.48 -7.64 0.76
C GLU A 74 15.85 -9.02 0.54
N LYS A 75 15.30 -9.28 -0.64
CA LYS A 75 14.57 -10.50 -0.99
C LYS A 75 15.31 -11.38 -2.00
N GLY A 76 16.26 -10.82 -2.74
CA GLY A 76 16.97 -11.52 -3.80
C GLY A 76 16.10 -11.86 -5.01
N VAL A 77 15.00 -11.14 -5.19
CA VAL A 77 14.12 -11.20 -6.37
C VAL A 77 13.89 -9.78 -6.87
N SER A 78 13.67 -9.62 -8.16
CA SER A 78 13.44 -8.31 -8.77
C SER A 78 12.15 -8.35 -9.56
N LEU A 79 11.32 -7.32 -9.40
CA LEU A 79 10.07 -7.17 -10.14
C LEU A 79 10.34 -6.59 -11.52
N GLU A 80 9.44 -6.84 -12.47
CA GLU A 80 9.58 -6.25 -13.80
C GLU A 80 9.20 -4.77 -13.77
N ALA A 81 10.08 -3.91 -14.28
CA ALA A 81 9.81 -2.48 -14.41
C ALA A 81 8.52 -2.20 -15.21
N GLN A 82 8.20 -3.08 -16.15
CA GLN A 82 6.99 -2.98 -16.98
C GLN A 82 5.70 -3.06 -16.14
N SER A 83 5.65 -3.90 -15.10
CA SER A 83 4.48 -4.03 -14.21
C SER A 83 4.13 -2.72 -13.51
N PHE A 84 5.12 -1.88 -13.20
CA PHE A 84 4.91 -0.58 -12.54
C PHE A 84 4.33 0.49 -13.48
N PHE A 85 4.49 0.31 -14.80
CA PHE A 85 3.93 1.21 -15.81
C PHE A 85 2.63 0.67 -16.42
N ASP A 86 2.22 -0.54 -16.06
CA ASP A 86 0.98 -1.14 -16.52
C ASP A 86 -0.21 -0.48 -15.80
N PRO A 87 -1.09 0.28 -16.49
CA PRO A 87 -2.23 0.93 -15.84
C PRO A 87 -3.22 -0.05 -15.20
N ASP A 88 -3.24 -1.31 -15.65
CA ASP A 88 -4.13 -2.36 -15.14
C ASP A 88 -3.51 -3.15 -13.98
N ASN A 89 -2.17 -3.22 -13.87
CA ASN A 89 -1.45 -4.05 -12.87
C ASN A 89 -0.41 -3.28 -12.03
N SER A 90 -0.41 -1.95 -12.04
CA SER A 90 0.53 -1.10 -11.28
C SER A 90 0.08 -0.76 -9.87
N SER A 91 -0.96 -1.43 -9.36
CA SER A 91 -1.42 -1.25 -7.98
C SER A 91 -0.45 -1.91 -7.00
N LEU A 92 -0.41 -1.40 -5.77
CA LEU A 92 0.42 -2.01 -4.73
C LEU A 92 0.04 -3.47 -4.49
N PHE A 93 -1.25 -3.81 -4.55
CA PHE A 93 -1.73 -5.18 -4.40
C PHE A 93 -1.16 -6.11 -5.47
N ASP A 94 -1.23 -5.71 -6.74
CA ASP A 94 -0.77 -6.52 -7.86
C ASP A 94 0.74 -6.75 -7.78
N LEU A 95 1.51 -5.69 -7.51
CA LEU A 95 2.97 -5.77 -7.39
C LEU A 95 3.41 -6.56 -6.16
N ALA A 96 2.68 -6.44 -5.04
CA ALA A 96 2.94 -7.25 -3.84
C ALA A 96 2.64 -8.72 -4.08
N LYS A 97 1.59 -9.03 -4.83
CA LYS A 97 1.23 -10.40 -5.22
C LYS A 97 2.27 -11.00 -6.16
N GLU A 98 2.74 -10.23 -7.15
CA GLU A 98 3.84 -10.64 -8.04
C GLU A 98 5.11 -10.95 -7.23
N LEU A 99 5.45 -10.09 -6.27
CA LEU A 99 6.59 -10.30 -5.37
C LEU A 99 6.44 -11.59 -4.56
N ASP A 100 5.25 -11.86 -4.04
CA ASP A 100 4.97 -13.08 -3.27
C ASP A 100 5.18 -14.35 -4.11
N VAL A 101 4.69 -14.34 -5.35
CA VAL A 101 4.87 -15.44 -6.31
C VAL A 101 6.35 -15.65 -6.64
N LEU A 102 7.12 -14.58 -6.86
CA LEU A 102 8.56 -14.67 -7.11
C LEU A 102 9.32 -15.24 -5.91
N LEU A 103 8.93 -14.85 -4.70
CA LEU A 103 9.50 -15.37 -3.46
C LEU A 103 9.23 -16.87 -3.30
N GLN A 104 8.00 -17.32 -3.59
CA GLN A 104 7.64 -18.73 -3.56
C GLN A 104 8.42 -19.53 -4.62
N ASN A 105 8.45 -19.06 -5.88
CA ASN A 105 9.17 -19.71 -6.98
C ASN A 105 10.67 -19.88 -6.67
N LYS A 106 11.28 -18.91 -5.99
CA LYS A 106 12.68 -18.99 -5.57
C LYS A 106 12.92 -20.04 -4.49
N GLN A 107 11.96 -20.24 -3.57
CA GLN A 107 12.04 -21.25 -2.53
C GLN A 107 11.91 -22.67 -3.11
N ASP A 108 10.97 -22.88 -4.03
CA ASP A 108 10.78 -24.16 -4.74
C ASP A 108 12.02 -24.58 -5.55
N GLN A 109 12.76 -23.62 -6.15
CA GLN A 109 13.97 -23.92 -6.92
C GLN A 109 15.21 -24.20 -6.05
N ALA A 110 15.15 -23.90 -4.76
CA ALA A 110 16.25 -24.15 -3.82
C ALA A 110 16.16 -25.52 -3.13
N GLN A 111 15.19 -26.36 -3.52
CA GLN A 111 14.92 -27.69 -2.98
C GLN A 111 15.20 -28.79 -4.01
#